data_AF-A0A7W5GPW7-F1
#
_entry.id   AF-A0A7W5GPW7-F1
#
_cell.length_a   1.000
_cell.length_b   1.000
_cell.length_c   1.000
_cell.angle_alpha   90.00
_cell.angle_beta   90.00
_cell.angle_gamma   90.00
#
_symmetry.space_group_name_H-M   'P 1'
#
loop_
_entity.id
_entity.type
_entity.pdbx_description
1 polymer ?
#
loop_
_entity_poly.entity_id
_entity_poly.type
_entity_poly.pdbx_seq_one_letter_code
_entity_poly.pdbx_strand_id
1 'polypeptide(L)'
;MIGRVRQGSRILELNGRALRIGPGDLIVFNPGDVHGCSHDGDELFAYDSVTIASDRLDNAVLVYPDSDAMVAGEAFEALMEALDGNADEEVMERALYLANLLESDKAEHRPVAAHDNAALRAYAHLLGHLAEPVSIKDLAADEGISEYTLIRAYRRRFSITPLQHLMSLRIECARELLAQGAAPSDVAAQTGFADQAHLTRTFKQRLGTTPAAYRKMTSKSSR
;
A
#
# COMPACT_ATOMS: atom_id res chain seq x y z
N MET A 1 -5.81 -3.23 -1.73
CA MET A 1 -6.30 -2.68 -3.03
C MET A 1 -6.28 -3.80 -4.04
N ILE A 2 -7.35 -3.95 -4.79
CA ILE A 2 -7.46 -4.92 -5.89
C ILE A 2 -7.80 -4.09 -7.13
N GLY A 3 -7.16 -4.37 -8.26
CA GLY A 3 -7.48 -3.73 -9.52
C GLY A 3 -7.38 -4.68 -10.70
N ARG A 4 -7.97 -4.29 -11.83
CA ARG A 4 -7.90 -5.05 -13.08
C ARG A 4 -7.41 -4.16 -14.20
N VAL A 5 -6.38 -4.62 -14.91
CA VAL A 5 -5.82 -3.89 -16.05
C VAL A 5 -6.81 -3.92 -17.21
N ARG A 6 -7.16 -2.74 -17.70
CA ARG A 6 -8.05 -2.53 -18.86
C ARG A 6 -7.26 -2.39 -20.16
N GLN A 7 -6.15 -1.66 -20.11
CA GLN A 7 -5.36 -1.32 -21.29
C GLN A 7 -3.88 -1.17 -20.93
N GLY A 8 -3.03 -1.51 -21.91
CA GLY A 8 -1.58 -1.36 -21.84
C GLY A 8 -0.92 -2.46 -21.01
N SER A 9 0.41 -2.43 -20.96
CA SER A 9 1.21 -3.33 -20.13
C SER A 9 2.24 -2.59 -19.30
N ARG A 10 2.62 -3.16 -18.16
CA ARG A 10 3.59 -2.59 -17.22
C ARG A 10 4.42 -3.67 -16.56
N ILE A 11 5.60 -3.29 -16.07
CA ILE A 11 6.36 -4.10 -15.12
C ILE A 11 6.04 -3.60 -13.72
N LEU A 12 5.31 -4.43 -12.97
CA LEU A 12 4.99 -4.24 -11.57
C LEU A 12 6.08 -4.87 -10.72
N GLU A 13 6.78 -4.06 -9.93
CA GLU A 13 7.63 -4.54 -8.86
C GLU A 13 6.77 -4.69 -7.61
N LEU A 14 6.62 -5.92 -7.09
CA LEU A 14 5.84 -6.21 -5.90
C LEU A 14 6.67 -7.08 -4.95
N ASN A 15 6.94 -6.58 -3.75
CA ASN A 15 7.73 -7.23 -2.72
C ASN A 15 9.08 -7.78 -3.25
N GLY A 16 9.73 -7.04 -4.15
CA GLY A 16 11.03 -7.39 -4.73
C GLY A 16 10.97 -8.41 -5.88
N ARG A 17 9.76 -8.77 -6.35
CA ARG A 17 9.55 -9.55 -7.57
C ARG A 17 9.05 -8.63 -8.68
N ALA A 18 9.57 -8.78 -9.89
CA ALA A 18 9.05 -8.08 -11.07
C ALA A 18 8.05 -8.99 -11.80
N LEU A 19 6.86 -8.47 -12.05
CA LEU A 19 5.75 -9.13 -12.74
C LEU A 19 5.34 -8.28 -13.94
N ARG A 20 5.26 -8.87 -15.13
CA ARG A 20 4.66 -8.22 -16.29
C ARG A 20 3.14 -8.36 -16.18
N ILE A 21 2.42 -7.25 -16.20
CA ILE A 21 0.95 -7.21 -16.16
C ILE A 21 0.41 -6.58 -17.44
N GLY A 22 -0.72 -7.09 -17.93
CA GLY A 22 -1.41 -6.63 -19.13
C GLY A 22 -2.93 -6.79 -19.04
N PRO A 23 -3.68 -6.48 -20.11
CA PRO A 23 -5.15 -6.45 -20.07
C PRO A 23 -5.75 -7.77 -19.58
N GLY A 24 -6.66 -7.68 -18.62
CA GLY A 24 -7.30 -8.83 -17.97
C GLY A 24 -6.63 -9.26 -16.66
N ASP A 25 -5.35 -8.95 -16.45
CA ASP A 25 -4.63 -9.28 -15.21
C ASP A 25 -5.15 -8.48 -14.02
N LEU A 26 -5.14 -9.13 -12.85
CA LEU A 26 -5.37 -8.47 -11.58
C LEU A 26 -4.08 -7.90 -10.98
N ILE A 27 -4.24 -6.80 -10.26
CA ILE A 27 -3.25 -6.13 -9.43
C ILE A 27 -3.74 -6.26 -7.99
N VAL A 28 -2.93 -6.85 -7.11
CA VAL A 28 -3.29 -7.04 -5.71
C VAL A 28 -2.20 -6.44 -4.82
N PHE A 29 -2.60 -5.51 -3.95
CA PHE A 29 -1.74 -4.91 -2.93
C PHE A 29 -2.36 -5.12 -1.55
N ASN A 30 -1.70 -5.91 -0.71
CA ASN A 30 -2.03 -6.06 0.70
C ASN A 30 -1.48 -4.86 1.51
N PRO A 31 -2.04 -4.59 2.70
CA PRO A 31 -1.44 -3.62 3.62
C PRO A 31 0.04 -3.92 3.88
N GLY A 32 0.89 -2.92 3.70
CA GLY A 32 2.34 -3.04 3.88
C GLY A 32 3.10 -3.65 2.70
N ASP A 33 2.43 -4.03 1.61
CA ASP A 33 3.12 -4.46 0.38
C ASP A 33 3.89 -3.29 -0.22
N VAL A 34 5.17 -3.53 -0.50
CA VAL A 34 5.97 -2.59 -1.26
C VAL A 34 5.78 -2.86 -2.72
N HIS A 35 5.36 -1.83 -3.43
CA HIS A 35 5.10 -1.92 -4.84
C HIS A 35 5.64 -0.69 -5.58
N GLY A 36 6.01 -0.91 -6.83
CA GLY A 36 6.43 0.09 -7.79
C GLY A 36 5.99 -0.32 -9.17
N CYS A 37 5.79 0.65 -10.06
CA CYS A 37 5.40 0.38 -11.44
C CYS A 37 6.37 1.11 -12.37
N SER A 38 6.89 0.38 -13.36
CA SER A 38 7.72 0.96 -14.42
C SER A 38 7.05 0.78 -15.78
N HIS A 39 7.32 1.73 -16.68
CA HIS A 39 6.73 1.76 -18.01
C HIS A 39 7.29 0.62 -18.86
N ASP A 40 6.41 -0.18 -19.45
CA ASP A 40 6.74 -1.14 -20.51
C ASP A 40 6.21 -0.56 -21.83
N GLY A 41 6.93 0.42 -22.38
CA GLY A 41 6.55 1.15 -23.59
C GLY A 41 5.72 2.43 -23.36
N ASP A 42 5.34 3.06 -24.48
CA ASP A 42 4.66 4.36 -24.53
C ASP A 42 3.12 4.27 -24.45
N GLU A 43 2.57 3.05 -24.30
CA GLU A 43 1.13 2.85 -24.25
C GLU A 43 0.52 3.39 -22.93
N LEU A 44 -0.66 3.98 -23.07
CA LEU A 44 -1.49 4.36 -21.93
C LEU A 44 -1.80 3.12 -21.09
N PHE A 45 -1.63 3.26 -19.78
CA PHE A 45 -2.01 2.22 -18.83
C PHE A 45 -3.26 2.63 -18.08
N ALA A 46 -4.31 1.84 -18.24
CA ALA A 46 -5.59 2.04 -17.60
C ALA A 46 -5.94 0.79 -16.80
N TYR A 47 -6.40 0.99 -15.57
CA TYR A 47 -6.90 -0.07 -14.70
C TYR A 47 -8.03 0.49 -13.84
N ASP A 48 -8.99 -0.37 -13.52
CA ASP A 48 -9.99 -0.07 -12.49
C ASP A 48 -9.53 -0.66 -11.17
N SER A 49 -9.91 -0.05 -10.04
CA SER A 49 -9.53 -0.59 -8.74
C SER A 49 -10.54 -0.28 -7.65
N VAL A 50 -10.55 -1.16 -6.66
CA VAL A 50 -11.29 -1.04 -5.41
C VAL A 50 -10.31 -1.15 -4.24
N THR A 51 -10.56 -0.38 -3.18
CA THR A 51 -9.84 -0.51 -1.92
C THR A 51 -10.79 -0.97 -0.84
N ILE A 52 -10.48 -2.14 -0.26
CA ILE A 52 -11.22 -2.74 0.85
C ILE A 52 -10.32 -2.65 2.08
N ALA A 53 -10.87 -2.23 3.21
CA ALA A 53 -10.15 -2.22 4.48
C ALA A 53 -9.87 -3.65 4.93
N SER A 54 -8.65 -3.94 5.38
CA SER A 54 -8.21 -5.31 5.63
C SER A 54 -8.94 -6.00 6.77
N ASP A 55 -9.41 -5.24 7.76
CA ASP A 55 -10.22 -5.72 8.87
C ASP A 55 -11.58 -6.26 8.42
N ARG A 56 -12.12 -5.79 7.29
CA ARG A 56 -13.34 -6.34 6.67
C ARG A 56 -13.12 -7.67 5.96
N LEU A 57 -11.87 -8.05 5.76
CA LEU A 57 -11.45 -9.33 5.16
C LEU A 57 -10.74 -10.21 6.20
N ASP A 58 -11.00 -10.04 7.49
CA ASP A 58 -10.33 -10.76 8.58
C ASP A 58 -8.79 -10.74 8.51
N ASN A 59 -8.22 -9.68 7.93
CA ASN A 59 -6.79 -9.51 7.63
C ASN A 59 -6.21 -10.62 6.72
N ALA A 60 -7.04 -11.17 5.84
CA ALA A 60 -6.63 -12.10 4.80
C ALA A 60 -5.47 -11.56 3.95
N VAL A 61 -4.55 -12.47 3.58
CA VAL A 61 -3.44 -12.17 2.67
C VAL A 61 -3.83 -12.66 1.29
N LEU A 62 -4.05 -11.71 0.39
CA LEU A 62 -4.47 -11.95 -0.98
C LEU A 62 -3.24 -12.15 -1.89
N VAL A 63 -3.30 -13.10 -2.80
CA VAL A 63 -2.21 -13.48 -3.71
C VAL A 63 -2.74 -13.66 -5.13
N TYR A 64 -2.05 -13.07 -6.11
CA TYR A 64 -2.28 -13.23 -7.54
C TYR A 64 -0.92 -13.19 -8.26
N PRO A 65 -0.67 -14.00 -9.33
CA PRO A 65 -1.59 -14.84 -10.11
C PRO A 65 -1.68 -16.31 -9.67
N ASP A 66 -1.39 -16.63 -8.40
CA ASP A 66 -1.42 -18.02 -7.92
C ASP A 66 -2.85 -18.63 -7.81
N SER A 67 -3.89 -17.90 -8.24
CA SER A 67 -5.31 -18.29 -8.29
C SER A 67 -5.83 -18.48 -9.72
N ASP A 68 -7.05 -19.01 -9.88
CA ASP A 68 -7.71 -19.07 -11.20
C ASP A 68 -8.01 -17.64 -11.70
N ALA A 69 -7.13 -17.15 -12.58
CA ALA A 69 -7.14 -15.77 -13.04
C ALA A 69 -8.42 -15.36 -13.78
N MET A 70 -9.09 -16.31 -14.43
CA MET A 70 -10.33 -16.04 -15.15
C MET A 70 -11.47 -15.82 -14.16
N VAL A 71 -11.65 -16.74 -13.20
CA VAL A 71 -12.72 -16.68 -12.19
C VAL A 71 -12.54 -15.46 -11.28
N ALA A 72 -11.31 -15.17 -10.85
CA ALA A 72 -11.04 -13.98 -10.05
C ALA A 72 -11.30 -12.68 -10.84
N GLY A 73 -11.01 -12.66 -12.14
CA GLY A 73 -11.32 -11.54 -13.02
C GLY A 73 -12.83 -11.29 -13.15
N GLU A 74 -13.63 -12.34 -13.33
CA GLU A 74 -15.10 -12.23 -13.38
C GLU A 74 -15.69 -11.75 -12.04
N ALA A 75 -15.19 -12.27 -10.92
CA ALA A 75 -15.59 -11.83 -9.58
C ALA A 75 -15.27 -10.34 -9.34
N PHE A 76 -14.16 -9.84 -9.88
CA PHE A 76 -13.82 -8.42 -9.82
C PHE A 76 -14.82 -7.56 -10.61
N GLU A 77 -15.21 -7.95 -11.83
CA GLU A 77 -16.23 -7.20 -12.59
C GLU A 77 -17.55 -7.14 -11.84
N ALA A 78 -17.97 -8.27 -11.29
CA ALA A 78 -19.17 -8.32 -10.49
C ALA A 78 -19.09 -7.34 -9.32
N LEU A 79 -17.97 -7.29 -8.59
CA LEU A 79 -17.82 -6.31 -7.50
C LEU A 79 -17.94 -4.86 -8.00
N MET A 80 -17.33 -4.53 -9.13
CA MET A 80 -17.41 -3.18 -9.71
C MET A 80 -18.85 -2.82 -10.13
N GLU A 81 -19.60 -3.74 -10.72
CA GLU A 81 -21.01 -3.53 -11.08
C GLU A 81 -21.89 -3.27 -9.84
N ALA A 82 -21.66 -3.98 -8.73
CA ALA A 82 -22.41 -3.76 -7.50
C ALA A 82 -22.09 -2.42 -6.85
N LEU A 83 -20.82 -1.96 -6.95
CA LEU A 83 -20.40 -0.64 -6.50
C LEU A 83 -21.11 0.47 -7.29
N ASP A 84 -21.17 0.34 -8.62
CA ASP A 84 -21.88 1.29 -9.48
C ASP A 84 -23.39 1.30 -9.21
N GLY A 85 -23.96 0.16 -8.81
CA GLY A 85 -25.36 0.01 -8.41
C GLY A 85 -25.72 0.57 -7.04
N ASN A 86 -24.75 0.97 -6.20
CA ASN A 86 -24.93 1.40 -4.80
C ASN A 86 -25.70 0.39 -3.91
N ALA A 87 -25.46 -0.91 -4.09
CA ALA A 87 -26.07 -1.97 -3.29
C ALA A 87 -25.11 -2.47 -2.19
N ASP A 88 -25.05 -1.75 -1.06
CA ASP A 88 -24.03 -1.97 0.00
C ASP A 88 -23.88 -3.42 0.49
N GLU A 89 -25.00 -4.15 0.64
CA GLU A 89 -24.99 -5.54 1.11
C GLU A 89 -24.38 -6.49 0.06
N GLU A 90 -24.74 -6.29 -1.20
CA GLU A 90 -24.22 -7.06 -2.35
C GLU A 90 -22.74 -6.76 -2.61
N VAL A 91 -22.31 -5.51 -2.42
CA VAL A 91 -20.90 -5.11 -2.53
C VAL A 91 -20.04 -5.91 -1.55
N MET A 92 -20.48 -6.05 -0.29
CA MET A 92 -19.71 -6.78 0.71
C MET A 92 -19.61 -8.27 0.38
N GLU A 93 -20.72 -8.89 -0.04
CA GLU A 93 -20.74 -10.29 -0.46
C GLU A 93 -19.77 -10.55 -1.63
N ARG A 94 -19.84 -9.72 -2.68
CA ARG A 94 -18.94 -9.83 -3.84
C ARG A 94 -17.48 -9.58 -3.47
N ALA A 95 -17.22 -8.67 -2.54
CA ALA A 95 -15.86 -8.40 -2.03
C ALA A 95 -15.27 -9.59 -1.27
N LEU A 96 -16.07 -10.23 -0.40
CA LEU A 96 -15.65 -11.43 0.34
C LEU A 96 -15.43 -12.62 -0.61
N TYR A 97 -16.31 -12.81 -1.60
CA TYR A 97 -16.15 -13.86 -2.60
C TYR A 97 -14.85 -13.70 -3.40
N LEU A 98 -14.58 -12.48 -3.88
CA LEU A 98 -13.33 -12.17 -4.58
C LEU A 98 -12.11 -12.39 -3.66
N ALA A 99 -12.17 -11.96 -2.40
CA ALA A 99 -11.08 -12.16 -1.45
C ALA A 99 -10.79 -13.66 -1.27
N ASN A 100 -11.80 -14.50 -1.05
CA ASN A 100 -11.65 -15.94 -0.89
C ASN A 100 -11.03 -16.62 -2.13
N LEU A 101 -11.31 -16.13 -3.35
CA LEU A 101 -10.66 -16.63 -4.57
C LEU A 101 -9.18 -16.25 -4.67
N LEU A 102 -8.80 -15.13 -4.06
CA LEU A 102 -7.44 -14.60 -4.06
C LEU A 102 -6.66 -15.01 -2.81
N GLU A 103 -7.32 -15.53 -1.79
CA GLU A 103 -6.66 -16.02 -0.58
C GLU A 103 -5.73 -17.19 -0.91
N SER A 104 -4.56 -17.19 -0.27
CA SER A 104 -3.62 -18.29 -0.39
C SER A 104 -3.54 -19.06 0.92
N ASP A 105 -3.86 -20.36 0.88
CA ASP A 105 -3.54 -21.32 1.95
C ASP A 105 -2.04 -21.34 2.29
N LYS A 106 -1.17 -20.85 1.39
CA LYS A 106 0.28 -20.76 1.62
C LYS A 106 0.69 -19.61 2.56
N ALA A 107 -0.26 -18.75 2.97
CA ALA A 107 0.00 -17.73 3.99
C ALA A 107 0.49 -18.34 5.32
N GLU A 108 0.06 -19.58 5.64
CA GLU A 108 0.39 -20.24 6.91
C GLU A 108 1.81 -20.83 7.00
N HIS A 109 2.55 -20.99 5.89
CA HIS A 109 3.77 -21.81 5.88
C HIS A 109 5.04 -21.10 5.40
N ARG A 110 5.10 -19.76 5.45
CA ARG A 110 6.40 -19.08 5.28
C ARG A 110 7.22 -19.33 6.55
N PRO A 111 8.34 -20.08 6.51
CA PRO A 111 9.17 -20.26 7.70
C PRO A 111 9.56 -18.87 8.21
N VAL A 112 9.22 -18.57 9.47
CA VAL A 112 9.54 -17.30 10.12
C VAL A 112 11.04 -17.12 10.01
N ALA A 113 11.46 -16.24 9.12
CA ALA A 113 12.86 -16.12 8.81
C ALA A 113 13.52 -15.33 9.95
N ALA A 114 14.79 -15.61 10.24
CA ALA A 114 15.47 -15.09 11.44
C ALA A 114 15.26 -13.56 11.60
N HIS A 115 14.73 -13.13 12.75
CA HIS A 115 14.41 -11.73 13.08
C HIS A 115 13.22 -11.09 12.33
N ASP A 116 12.33 -11.88 11.71
CA ASP A 116 11.08 -11.34 11.14
C ASP A 116 10.19 -10.65 12.19
N ASN A 117 10.14 -11.17 13.42
CA ASN A 117 9.42 -10.54 14.53
C ASN A 117 10.02 -9.18 14.91
N ALA A 118 11.33 -9.01 14.83
CA ALA A 118 12.00 -7.72 15.05
C ALA A 118 11.61 -6.72 13.95
N ALA A 119 11.49 -7.17 12.69
CA ALA A 119 11.00 -6.32 11.61
C ALA A 119 9.54 -5.89 11.82
N LEU A 120 8.67 -6.80 12.27
CA LEU A 120 7.27 -6.51 12.60
C LEU A 120 7.15 -5.51 13.76
N ARG A 121 7.92 -5.69 14.82
CA ARG A 121 7.94 -4.75 15.95
C ARG A 121 8.50 -3.38 15.57
N ALA A 122 9.56 -3.34 14.76
CA ALA A 122 10.05 -2.10 14.21
C ALA A 122 8.96 -1.40 13.38
N TYR A 123 8.23 -2.12 12.54
CA TYR A 123 7.10 -1.56 11.77
C TYR A 123 6.00 -1.00 12.69
N ALA A 124 5.60 -1.75 13.72
CA ALA A 124 4.62 -1.27 14.70
C ALA A 124 5.10 -0.01 15.44
N HIS A 125 6.40 0.08 15.78
CA HIS A 125 6.99 1.28 16.34
C HIS A 125 6.86 2.46 15.36
N LEU A 126 7.22 2.28 14.08
CA LEU A 126 7.10 3.34 13.07
C LEU A 126 5.67 3.87 12.96
N LEU A 127 4.67 2.98 12.95
CA LEU A 127 3.26 3.35 12.91
C LEU A 127 2.83 4.20 14.12
N GLY A 128 3.30 3.85 15.31
CA GLY A 128 2.97 4.57 16.54
C GLY A 128 3.66 5.92 16.71
N HIS A 129 4.77 6.16 16.00
CA HIS A 129 5.67 7.30 16.24
C HIS A 129 5.99 8.08 14.96
N LEU A 130 4.99 8.29 14.10
CA LEU A 130 5.20 8.95 12.81
C LEU A 130 5.78 10.37 12.93
N ALA A 131 5.36 11.15 13.94
CA ALA A 131 5.81 12.52 14.12
C ALA A 131 7.23 12.64 14.69
N GLU A 132 7.75 11.56 15.27
CA GLU A 132 8.97 11.58 16.07
C GLU A 132 10.22 11.23 15.24
N PRO A 133 11.41 11.71 15.62
CA PRO A 133 12.66 11.21 15.06
C PRO A 133 12.83 9.73 15.40
N VAL A 134 13.05 8.89 14.39
CA VAL A 134 13.29 7.44 14.57
C VAL A 134 14.76 7.11 14.37
N SER A 135 15.32 6.36 15.32
CA SER A 135 16.70 5.86 15.28
C SER A 135 16.71 4.35 15.05
N ILE A 136 17.28 3.92 13.91
CA ILE A 136 17.39 2.48 13.58
C ILE A 136 18.31 1.76 14.57
N LYS A 137 19.29 2.47 15.12
CA LYS A 137 20.16 1.97 16.18
C LYS A 137 19.38 1.57 17.42
N ASP A 138 18.46 2.42 17.86
CA ASP A 138 17.70 2.18 19.09
C ASP A 138 16.68 1.05 18.86
N LEU A 139 16.01 1.04 17.71
CA LEU A 139 15.13 -0.07 17.31
C LEU A 139 15.86 -1.42 17.26
N ALA A 140 17.13 -1.43 16.81
CA ALA A 140 17.92 -2.66 16.76
C ALA A 140 18.40 -3.08 18.16
N ALA A 141 18.74 -2.11 19.01
CA ALA A 141 19.15 -2.35 20.39
C ALA A 141 18.02 -2.96 21.23
N ASP A 142 16.78 -2.49 21.07
CA ASP A 142 15.58 -3.04 21.74
C ASP A 142 15.36 -4.53 21.43
N GLU A 143 15.83 -4.96 20.26
CA GLU A 143 15.72 -6.33 19.74
C GLU A 143 16.98 -7.18 20.01
N GLY A 144 18.01 -6.60 20.62
CA GLY A 144 19.29 -7.26 20.88
C GLY A 144 20.08 -7.63 19.62
N ILE A 145 19.89 -6.89 18.52
CA ILE A 145 20.55 -7.16 17.22
C ILE A 145 21.29 -5.93 16.69
N SER A 146 22.14 -6.14 15.69
CA SER A 146 22.79 -5.03 14.98
C SER A 146 21.83 -4.28 14.06
N GLU A 147 22.09 -3.00 13.79
CA GLU A 147 21.36 -2.21 12.79
C GLU A 147 21.29 -2.90 11.42
N TYR A 148 22.42 -3.48 11.00
CA TYR A 148 22.51 -4.22 9.74
C TYR A 148 21.56 -5.43 9.73
N THR A 149 21.50 -6.17 10.83
CA THR A 149 20.60 -7.33 10.98
C THR A 149 19.14 -6.88 10.89
N LEU A 150 18.78 -5.80 11.59
CA LEU A 150 17.41 -5.26 11.55
C LEU A 150 17.05 -4.79 10.14
N ILE A 151 17.90 -4.00 9.48
CA ILE A 151 17.65 -3.52 8.11
C ILE A 151 17.50 -4.69 7.13
N ARG A 152 18.32 -5.74 7.27
CA ARG A 152 18.24 -6.92 6.41
C ARG A 152 16.95 -7.71 6.64
N ALA A 153 16.56 -7.94 7.90
CA ALA A 153 15.31 -8.59 8.23
C ALA A 153 14.11 -7.79 7.73
N TYR A 154 14.13 -6.47 7.92
CA TYR A 154 13.10 -5.55 7.45
C TYR A 154 12.96 -5.57 5.93
N ARG A 155 14.07 -5.46 5.19
CA ARG A 155 14.07 -5.57 3.72
C ARG A 155 13.60 -6.93 3.24
N ARG A 156 13.90 -8.03 3.95
CA ARG A 156 13.40 -9.34 3.56
C ARG A 156 11.88 -9.44 3.74
N ARG A 157 11.35 -8.81 4.80
CA ARG A 157 9.92 -8.86 5.14
C ARG A 157 9.06 -7.89 4.32
N PHE A 158 9.55 -6.68 4.12
CA PHE A 158 8.82 -5.54 3.54
C PHE A 158 9.47 -5.01 2.26
N SER A 159 10.58 -5.57 1.76
CA SER A 159 11.25 -5.14 0.52
C SER A 159 11.75 -3.69 0.44
N ILE A 160 11.67 -2.92 1.52
CA ILE A 160 12.27 -1.59 1.69
C ILE A 160 13.01 -1.46 3.02
N THR A 161 13.75 -0.36 3.21
CA THR A 161 14.32 -0.04 4.51
C THR A 161 13.28 0.53 5.47
N PRO A 162 13.52 0.44 6.81
CA PRO A 162 12.63 1.07 7.79
C PRO A 162 12.39 2.57 7.52
N LEU A 163 13.44 3.33 7.18
CA LEU A 163 13.31 4.77 6.90
C LEU A 163 12.51 5.05 5.61
N GLN A 164 12.67 4.22 4.57
CA GLN A 164 11.83 4.31 3.37
C GLN A 164 10.36 4.02 3.70
N HIS A 165 10.10 3.05 4.59
CA HIS A 165 8.74 2.72 5.03
C HIS A 165 8.14 3.87 5.83
N LEU A 166 8.87 4.42 6.81
CA LEU A 166 8.45 5.58 7.59
C LEU A 166 8.05 6.76 6.70
N MET A 167 8.83 7.08 5.67
CA MET A 167 8.47 8.14 4.72
C MET A 167 7.18 7.84 3.95
N SER A 168 6.89 6.58 3.65
CA SER A 168 5.64 6.17 2.97
C SER A 168 4.44 6.40 3.90
N LEU A 169 4.54 5.91 5.14
CA LEU A 169 3.50 6.06 6.17
C LEU A 169 3.21 7.54 6.47
N ARG A 170 4.25 8.38 6.55
CA ARG A 170 4.08 9.83 6.73
C ARG A 170 3.34 10.49 5.58
N ILE A 171 3.58 10.06 4.34
CA ILE A 171 2.86 10.57 3.16
C ILE A 171 1.40 10.10 3.15
N GLU A 172 1.14 8.85 3.53
CA GLU A 172 -0.23 8.33 3.66
C GLU A 172 -1.04 9.11 4.70
N CYS A 173 -0.47 9.31 5.91
CA CYS A 173 -1.11 10.13 6.95
C CYS A 173 -1.28 11.60 6.48
N ALA A 174 -0.28 12.17 5.80
CA ALA A 174 -0.38 13.51 5.26
C ALA A 174 -1.52 13.64 4.23
N ARG A 175 -1.71 12.62 3.38
CA ARG A 175 -2.80 12.56 2.40
C ARG A 175 -4.17 12.61 3.08
N GLU A 176 -4.35 11.86 4.16
CA GLU A 176 -5.60 11.83 4.94
C GLU A 176 -5.89 13.18 5.59
N LEU A 177 -4.91 13.78 6.27
CA LEU A 177 -5.07 15.09 6.91
C LEU A 177 -5.36 16.20 5.88
N LEU A 178 -4.71 16.16 4.72
CA LEU A 178 -4.97 17.11 3.62
C LEU A 178 -6.38 16.92 3.04
N ALA A 179 -6.86 15.68 2.94
CA ALA A 179 -8.22 15.38 2.50
C ALA A 179 -9.27 15.93 3.49
N GLN A 180 -8.95 15.95 4.78
CA GLN A 180 -9.76 16.57 5.83
C GLN A 180 -9.63 18.11 5.88
N GLY A 181 -8.79 18.71 5.02
CA GLY A 181 -8.68 20.16 4.85
C GLY A 181 -7.57 20.83 5.66
N ALA A 182 -6.73 20.07 6.38
CA ALA A 182 -5.64 20.61 7.18
C ALA A 182 -4.63 21.43 6.33
N ALA A 183 -4.04 22.48 6.92
CA ALA A 183 -3.05 23.30 6.23
C ALA A 183 -1.73 22.51 6.02
N PRO A 184 -1.05 22.64 4.87
CA PRO A 184 0.21 21.92 4.62
C PRO A 184 1.31 22.13 5.68
N SER A 185 1.35 23.30 6.31
CA SER A 185 2.26 23.59 7.44
C SER A 185 1.98 22.70 8.65
N ASP A 186 0.71 22.56 9.01
CA ASP A 186 0.27 21.79 10.19
C ASP A 186 0.45 20.30 9.92
N VAL A 187 0.15 19.87 8.69
CA VAL A 187 0.37 18.48 8.24
C VAL A 187 1.84 18.11 8.34
N ALA A 188 2.76 18.98 7.93
CA ALA A 188 4.19 18.72 8.05
C ALA A 188 4.61 18.46 9.50
N ALA A 189 4.14 19.30 10.44
CA ALA A 189 4.42 19.14 11.86
C ALA A 189 3.80 17.86 12.45
N GLN A 190 2.56 17.54 12.10
CA GLN A 190 1.84 16.36 12.63
C GLN A 190 2.39 15.03 12.08
N THR A 191 3.04 15.05 10.92
CA THR A 191 3.56 13.84 10.26
C THR A 191 5.08 13.75 10.32
N GLY A 192 5.75 14.60 11.10
CA GLY A 192 7.20 14.50 11.36
C GLY A 192 8.10 14.93 10.20
N PHE A 193 7.59 15.75 9.27
CA PHE A 193 8.46 16.43 8.30
C PHE A 193 9.13 17.63 8.96
N ALA A 194 10.41 17.85 8.62
CA ALA A 194 11.19 18.97 9.13
C ALA A 194 10.53 20.33 8.91
N ASP A 195 9.90 20.52 7.75
CA ASP A 195 9.12 21.70 7.41
C ASP A 195 8.15 21.41 6.25
N GLN A 196 7.34 22.41 5.89
CA GLN A 196 6.42 22.34 4.77
C GLN A 196 7.12 22.12 3.41
N ALA A 197 8.35 22.63 3.24
CA ALA A 197 9.09 22.49 2.00
C ALA A 197 9.56 21.04 1.79
N HIS A 198 10.02 20.39 2.85
CA HIS A 198 10.35 18.97 2.89
C HIS A 198 9.12 18.11 2.59
N LEU A 199 7.98 18.37 3.25
CA LEU A 199 6.71 17.71 2.90
C LEU A 199 6.39 17.89 1.41
N THR A 200 6.47 19.12 0.89
CA THR A 200 6.14 19.43 -0.50
C THR A 200 7.02 18.65 -1.49
N ARG A 201 8.33 18.59 -1.24
CA ARG A 201 9.28 17.86 -2.08
C ARG A 201 8.96 16.36 -2.10
N THR A 202 8.80 15.76 -0.93
CA THR A 202 8.55 14.32 -0.80
C THR A 202 7.18 13.95 -1.35
N PHE A 203 6.15 14.74 -1.06
CA PHE A 203 4.79 14.52 -1.55
C PHE A 203 4.73 14.61 -3.07
N LYS A 204 5.36 15.62 -3.68
CA LYS A 204 5.43 15.74 -5.14
C LYS A 204 6.21 14.60 -5.79
N GLN A 205 7.32 14.17 -5.17
CA GLN A 205 8.11 13.05 -5.66
C GLN A 205 7.31 11.74 -5.64
N ARG A 206 6.46 11.52 -4.63
CA ARG A 206 5.72 10.26 -4.47
C ARG A 206 4.36 10.24 -5.16
N LEU A 207 3.65 11.36 -5.20
CA LEU A 207 2.26 11.42 -5.66
C LEU A 207 2.06 12.30 -6.91
N GLY A 208 3.15 12.86 -7.47
CA GLY A 208 3.11 13.66 -8.70
C GLY A 208 2.44 15.03 -8.58
N THR A 209 1.89 15.38 -7.40
CA THR A 209 1.19 16.65 -7.15
C THR A 209 1.66 17.30 -5.86
N THR A 210 1.32 18.57 -5.62
CA THR A 210 1.69 19.28 -4.38
C THR A 210 0.63 19.07 -3.29
N PRO A 211 0.99 19.15 -2.00
CA PRO A 211 0.01 19.07 -0.89
C PRO A 211 -1.17 20.04 -1.03
N ALA A 212 -0.88 21.29 -1.43
CA ALA A 212 -1.90 22.32 -1.61
C ALA A 212 -2.86 22.01 -2.77
N ALA A 213 -2.34 21.49 -3.89
CA ALA A 213 -3.16 21.06 -5.01
C ALA A 213 -4.03 19.86 -4.62
N TYR A 214 -3.45 18.86 -3.94
CA TYR A 214 -4.16 17.68 -3.44
C TYR A 214 -5.34 18.07 -2.52
N ARG A 215 -5.09 18.91 -1.50
CA ARG A 215 -6.14 19.43 -0.60
C ARG A 215 -7.27 20.12 -1.34
N LYS A 216 -6.96 20.90 -2.39
CA LYS A 216 -7.97 21.59 -3.20
C LYS A 216 -8.82 20.61 -4.01
N MET A 217 -8.22 19.53 -4.53
CA MET A 217 -8.92 18.49 -5.29
C MET A 217 -9.90 17.72 -4.40
N THR A 218 -9.46 17.28 -3.23
CA THR A 218 -10.27 16.48 -2.30
C THR A 218 -11.38 17.28 -1.64
N SER A 219 -11.14 18.56 -1.31
CA SER A 219 -12.18 19.45 -0.73
C SER A 219 -13.40 19.69 -1.62
N LYS A 220 -13.29 19.45 -2.93
CA LYS A 220 -14.40 19.58 -3.89
C LYS A 220 -15.25 18.32 -4.02
N SER A 221 -14.72 17.16 -3.61
CA SER A 221 -15.42 15.88 -3.71
C SER A 221 -16.32 15.60 -2.51
N SER A 222 -16.21 16.38 -1.42
CA SER A 222 -17.02 16.29 -0.21
C SER A 222 -18.16 17.33 -0.17
N ARG A 223 -18.63 17.79 -1.33
CA ARG A 223 -19.79 18.67 -1.49
C ARG A 223 -20.78 18.10 -2.47
#